data_AF-A0AAD7BNR2-F1
#
_entry.id   AF-A0AAD7BNR2-F1
#
_cell.length_a   1.000
_cell.length_b   1.000
_cell.length_c   1.000
_cell.angle_alpha   90.00
_cell.angle_beta   90.00
_cell.angle_gamma   90.00
#
_symmetry.space_group_name_H-M   'P 1'
#
loop_
_entity.id
_entity.type
_entity.pdbx_description
1 polymer ?
#
loop_
_entity_poly.entity_id
_entity_poly.type
_entity_poly.pdbx_seq_one_letter_code
_entity_poly.pdbx_strand_id
1 'polypeptide(L)'
;MVGCPNHRDSNDVMTLTEPLTHKATLYTLRNGVLPIYSTSLYCRGCNRRYYHNYYVHKQSSLRTYYGGVPHVVQVAQHFFMESPLLELFGNGMVFGW
;
A
#
# COMPACT_ATOMS: atom_id res chain seq x y z
N MET A 1 13.57 22.37 -12.02
CA MET A 1 13.38 22.64 -10.58
C MET A 1 12.45 21.58 -10.04
N VAL A 2 12.94 20.85 -9.04
CA VAL A 2 12.57 19.47 -8.71
C VAL A 2 11.65 19.47 -7.49
N GLY A 3 10.35 19.23 -7.69
CA GLY A 3 9.38 18.91 -6.63
C GLY A 3 8.68 17.60 -7.02
N CYS A 4 8.43 16.62 -6.15
CA CYS A 4 8.47 16.53 -4.69
C CYS A 4 8.86 15.09 -4.29
N PRO A 5 9.90 14.88 -3.48
CA PRO A 5 10.21 13.62 -2.80
C PRO A 5 9.90 13.71 -1.29
N ASN A 6 8.65 14.01 -0.96
CA ASN A 6 8.06 14.03 0.40
C ASN A 6 8.29 15.31 1.24
N HIS A 7 8.49 16.48 0.61
CA HIS A 7 8.72 17.70 1.39
C HIS A 7 7.42 18.40 1.81
N ARG A 8 7.24 18.58 3.12
CA ARG A 8 6.35 19.56 3.74
C ARG A 8 7.20 20.61 4.45
N ASP A 9 7.05 21.89 4.08
CA ASP A 9 7.60 23.04 4.80
C ASP A 9 6.69 23.53 5.94
N SER A 10 5.37 23.33 5.82
CA SER A 10 4.36 23.63 6.85
C SER A 10 3.20 22.62 6.77
N ASN A 11 2.48 22.45 7.89
CA ASN A 11 1.28 21.62 8.00
C ASN A 11 -0.01 22.32 7.52
N ASP A 12 0.06 23.61 7.18
CA ASP A 12 -1.12 24.41 6.82
C ASP A 12 -1.76 24.01 5.48
N VAL A 13 -1.00 23.32 4.61
CA VAL A 13 -1.48 22.88 3.29
C VAL A 13 -1.50 21.35 3.19
N MET A 14 -2.64 20.82 2.74
CA MET A 14 -2.80 19.38 2.49
C MET A 14 -2.18 19.02 1.13
N THR A 15 -0.96 18.50 1.13
CA THR A 15 -0.20 18.15 -0.08
C THR A 15 -0.75 16.89 -0.79
N LEU A 16 -1.44 16.04 -0.04
CA LEU A 16 -2.07 14.80 -0.51
C LEU A 16 -3.58 15.02 -0.65
N THR A 17 -4.08 14.94 -1.88
CA THR A 17 -5.46 15.27 -2.26
C THR A 17 -6.15 14.08 -2.93
N GLU A 18 -7.43 14.25 -3.28
CA GLU A 18 -8.21 13.28 -4.08
C GLU A 18 -8.19 11.86 -3.48
N PRO A 19 -8.73 11.69 -2.26
CA PRO A 19 -8.82 10.38 -1.64
C PRO A 19 -9.71 9.48 -2.47
N LEU A 20 -9.18 8.33 -2.85
CA LEU A 20 -9.98 7.22 -3.37
C LEU A 20 -10.00 6.11 -2.34
N THR A 21 -11.19 5.87 -1.78
CA THR A 21 -11.44 4.85 -0.77
C THR A 21 -12.32 3.76 -1.36
N HIS A 22 -11.96 2.50 -1.11
CA HIS A 22 -12.76 1.35 -1.51
C HIS A 22 -12.76 0.26 -0.44
N LYS A 23 -13.80 -0.58 -0.45
CA LYS A 23 -13.91 -1.77 0.41
C LYS A 23 -12.87 -2.80 0.00
N ALA A 24 -12.24 -3.43 0.96
CA ALA A 24 -11.27 -4.49 0.76
C ALA A 24 -11.37 -5.54 1.88
N THR A 25 -10.66 -6.65 1.69
CA THR A 25 -10.62 -7.77 2.62
C THR A 25 -9.21 -7.96 3.12
N LEU A 26 -9.04 -8.03 4.44
CA LEU A 26 -7.79 -8.35 5.11
C LEU A 26 -7.84 -9.78 5.62
N TYR A 27 -6.90 -10.61 5.17
CA TYR A 27 -6.68 -11.95 5.70
C TYR A 27 -5.60 -11.88 6.78
N THR A 28 -5.98 -12.27 7.99
CA THR A 28 -5.10 -12.28 9.16
C THR A 28 -4.81 -13.71 9.59
N LEU A 29 -3.66 -13.93 10.23
CA LEU A 29 -3.28 -15.26 10.72
C LEU A 29 -4.13 -15.68 11.92
N ARG A 30 -4.38 -14.75 12.87
CA ARG A 30 -5.00 -15.08 14.17
C ARG A 30 -6.48 -14.75 14.26
N ASN A 31 -6.96 -13.79 13.47
CA ASN A 31 -8.31 -13.23 13.60
C ASN A 31 -9.22 -13.59 12.41
N GLY A 32 -8.73 -14.42 11.48
CA GLY A 32 -9.45 -14.80 10.27
C GLY A 32 -9.56 -13.64 9.27
N VAL A 33 -10.73 -13.52 8.63
CA VAL A 33 -10.97 -12.55 7.55
C VAL A 33 -11.69 -11.32 8.10
N LEU A 34 -11.14 -10.13 7.84
CA LEU A 34 -11.67 -8.85 8.32
C LEU A 34 -12.05 -7.93 7.14
N PRO A 35 -13.24 -7.31 7.16
CA PRO A 35 -13.57 -6.26 6.20
C PRO A 35 -12.84 -4.97 6.55
N ILE A 36 -12.19 -4.36 5.57
CA ILE A 36 -11.43 -3.11 5.72
C ILE A 36 -11.77 -2.10 4.62
N TYR A 37 -11.30 -0.86 4.80
CA TYR A 37 -11.31 0.17 3.76
C TYR A 37 -9.87 0.56 3.44
N SER A 38 -9.53 0.58 2.15
CA SER A 38 -8.23 1.05 1.67
C SER A 38 -8.40 2.42 1.04
N THR A 39 -7.58 3.38 1.45
CA THR A 39 -7.57 4.74 0.89
C THR A 39 -6.25 5.01 0.20
N SER A 40 -6.31 5.49 -1.04
CA SER A 40 -5.15 6.00 -1.79
C SER A 40 -5.26 7.50 -1.99
N LEU A 41 -4.11 8.18 -1.99
CA LEU A 41 -4.04 9.64 -2.05
C LEU A 41 -3.17 10.09 -3.21
N TYR A 42 -3.53 11.19 -3.87
CA TYR A 42 -2.80 11.76 -4.99
C TYR A 42 -2.06 13.04 -4.62
N CYS A 43 -0.77 13.12 -4.94
CA CYS A 43 0.01 14.34 -4.82
C CYS A 43 0.08 15.06 -6.16
N ARG A 44 -0.42 16.29 -6.21
CA ARG A 44 -0.34 17.15 -7.41
C ARG A 44 1.07 17.71 -7.66
N GLY A 45 1.92 17.76 -6.64
CA GLY A 45 3.30 18.26 -6.76
C GLY A 45 4.23 17.29 -7.50
N CYS A 46 4.23 16.01 -7.10
CA CYS A 46 5.06 14.98 -7.74
C CYS A 46 4.31 14.08 -8.72
N ASN A 47 3.01 14.31 -8.92
CA ASN A 47 2.14 13.51 -9.79
C ASN A 47 2.16 12.01 -9.48
N ARG A 48 2.14 11.66 -8.19
CA ARG A 48 2.12 10.27 -7.70
C ARG A 48 0.84 9.99 -6.95
N ARG A 49 0.27 8.80 -7.17
CA ARG A 49 -0.75 8.23 -6.28
C ARG A 49 -0.10 7.22 -5.34
N TYR A 50 -0.28 7.43 -4.04
CA TYR A 50 0.24 6.59 -2.97
C TYR A 50 -0.82 5.57 -2.57
N TYR A 51 -0.48 4.29 -2.71
CA TYR A 51 -1.22 3.14 -2.20
C TYR A 51 -0.52 2.60 -0.96
N HIS A 52 -1.05 1.52 -0.37
CA HIS A 52 -0.54 0.96 0.87
C HIS A 52 0.90 0.43 0.76
N ASN A 53 1.22 -0.27 -0.33
CA ASN A 53 2.53 -0.91 -0.52
C ASN A 53 3.45 -0.21 -1.52
N TYR A 54 2.88 0.64 -2.35
CA TYR A 54 3.57 1.23 -3.49
C TYR A 54 2.96 2.59 -3.84
N TYR A 55 3.69 3.35 -4.64
CA TYR A 55 3.12 4.48 -5.35
C TYR A 55 3.20 4.26 -6.86
N VAL A 56 2.36 4.98 -7.59
CA VAL A 56 2.35 5.01 -9.06
C VAL A 56 2.59 6.43 -9.52
N HIS A 57 3.58 6.61 -10.39
CA HIS A 57 3.82 7.89 -11.05
C HIS A 57 2.93 8.01 -12.30
N LYS A 58 2.21 9.12 -12.44
CA LYS A 58 1.21 9.31 -13.51
C LYS A 58 1.78 9.17 -14.92
N GLN A 59 3.04 9.58 -15.14
CA GLN A 59 3.64 9.59 -16.48
C GLN A 59 4.19 8.23 -16.92
N SER A 60 4.78 7.47 -15.99
CA SER A 60 5.42 6.19 -16.32
C SER A 60 4.51 4.99 -16.09
N SER A 61 3.41 5.17 -15.35
CA SER A 61 2.54 4.08 -14.88
C SER A 61 3.29 2.99 -14.11
N LEU A 62 4.53 3.26 -13.69
CA LEU A 62 5.39 2.33 -12.98
C LEU A 62 4.98 2.28 -11.51
N ARG A 63 4.75 1.05 -11.01
CA ARG A 63 4.56 0.78 -9.59
C ARG A 63 5.93 0.72 -8.92
N THR A 64 6.18 1.63 -7.98
CA THR A 64 7.38 1.59 -7.13
C THR A 64 6.98 1.22 -5.72
N TYR A 65 7.45 0.06 -5.26
CA TYR A 65 7.18 -0.43 -3.91
C TYR A 65 8.01 0.33 -2.88
N TYR A 66 7.45 0.56 -1.69
CA TYR A 66 8.22 1.09 -0.58
C TYR A 66 9.27 0.08 -0.12
N GLY A 67 10.35 0.57 0.50
CA GLY A 67 11.39 -0.29 1.04
C GLY A 67 10.91 -1.11 2.25
N GLY A 68 11.56 -2.25 2.48
CA GLY A 68 11.23 -3.17 3.57
C GLY A 68 10.05 -4.09 3.26
N VAL A 69 9.72 -4.96 4.22
CA VAL A 69 8.56 -5.85 4.16
C VAL A 69 7.47 -5.29 5.08
N PRO A 70 6.30 -4.89 4.55
CA PRO A 70 5.24 -4.32 5.39
C PRO A 70 4.59 -5.43 6.24
N HIS A 71 3.99 -5.06 7.38
CA HIS A 71 3.23 -6.01 8.21
C HIS A 71 1.96 -6.53 7.53
N VAL A 72 1.37 -5.72 6.65
CA VAL A 72 0.23 -6.06 5.80
C VAL A 72 0.63 -5.81 4.35
N VAL A 73 0.46 -6.82 3.52
CA VAL A 73 0.77 -6.76 2.10
C VAL A 73 -0.52 -6.57 1.32
N GLN A 74 -0.61 -5.49 0.55
CA GLN A 74 -1.61 -5.34 -0.51
C GLN A 74 -1.30 -6.29 -1.68
N VAL A 75 -1.85 -7.50 -1.64
CA VAL A 75 -1.65 -8.53 -2.68
C VAL A 75 -2.47 -8.25 -3.94
N ALA A 76 -3.61 -7.56 -3.81
CA ALA A 76 -4.42 -7.07 -4.93
C ALA A 76 -5.16 -5.77 -4.55
N GLN A 77 -5.92 -5.20 -5.48
CA GLN A 77 -6.65 -3.96 -5.20
C GLN A 77 -7.61 -4.10 -4.00
N HIS A 78 -8.34 -5.20 -3.91
CA HIS A 78 -9.34 -5.45 -2.86
C HIS A 78 -8.90 -6.51 -1.83
N PHE A 79 -7.66 -7.01 -1.90
CA PHE A 79 -7.18 -8.09 -1.04
C PHE A 79 -5.86 -7.72 -0.38
N PHE A 80 -5.81 -7.89 0.94
CA PHE A 80 -4.67 -7.60 1.80
C PHE A 80 -4.40 -8.82 2.67
N MET A 81 -3.13 -9.10 2.96
CA MET A 81 -2.73 -10.26 3.77
C MET A 81 -1.68 -9.84 4.78
N GLU A 82 -1.77 -10.34 6.00
CA GLU A 82 -0.70 -10.18 6.98
C GLU A 82 0.56 -10.96 6.56
N SER A 83 1.73 -10.38 6.81
CA SER A 83 3.01 -11.04 6.52
C SER A 83 3.20 -12.37 7.25
N PRO A 84 2.84 -12.52 8.54
CA PRO A 84 2.85 -13.82 9.23
C PRO A 84 1.98 -14.91 8.55
N LEU A 85 0.86 -14.53 7.91
CA LEU A 85 0.03 -15.48 7.16
C LEU A 85 0.74 -15.93 5.87
N LEU A 86 1.39 -15.00 5.18
CA LEU A 86 2.19 -15.31 3.99
C LEU A 86 3.41 -16.18 4.35
N GLU A 87 4.06 -15.93 5.48
CA GLU A 87 5.15 -16.76 6.01
C GLU A 87 4.68 -18.17 6.32
N LEU A 88 3.49 -18.35 6.89
CA LEU A 88 2.91 -19.67 7.11
C LEU A 88 2.73 -20.43 5.79
N PHE A 89 2.21 -19.79 4.75
CA PHE A 89 2.08 -20.41 3.43
C PHE A 89 3.45 -20.75 2.82
N GLY A 90 4.43 -19.85 2.93
CA GLY A 90 5.80 -20.09 2.48
C GLY A 90 6.42 -21.30 3.17
N ASN A 91 6.34 -21.37 4.51
CA ASN A 91 6.84 -22.50 5.29
C ASN A 91 6.11 -23.80 4.94
N GLY A 92 4.79 -23.76 4.77
CA GLY A 92 4.01 -24.92 4.34
C GLY A 92 4.45 -25.48 3.00
N MET A 93 4.77 -24.62 2.03
CA MET A 93 5.29 -25.05 0.72
C MET A 93 6.72 -25.60 0.80
N VAL A 94 7.54 -25.12 1.73
CA VAL A 94 8.95 -25.56 1.87
C VAL A 94 9.06 -26.90 2.62
N PHE A 95 8.26 -27.10 3.67
CA PHE A 95 8.36 -28.28 4.54
C PHE A 95 7.32 -29.37 4.27
N GLY A 96 6.35 -29.11 3.37
CA GLY A 96 5.21 -30.00 3.11
C GLY A 96 5.34 -30.93 1.91
N TRP A 97 6.57 -31.20 1.42
CA TRP A 97 6.82 -32.15 0.32
C TRP A 97 6.96 -33.58 0.80
#